data_AF-A0A317VCT8-F1
#
_entry.id   AF-A0A317VCT8-F1
#
_cell.length_a   1.000
_cell.length_b   1.000
_cell.length_c   1.000
_cell.angle_alpha   90.00
_cell.angle_beta   90.00
_cell.angle_gamma   90.00
#
_symmetry.space_group_name_H-M   'P 1'
#
loop_
_entity.id
_entity.type
_entity.pdbx_description
1 polymer ?
#
loop_
_entity_poly.entity_id
_entity_poly.type
_entity_poly.pdbx_seq_one_letter_code
_entity_poly.pdbx_strand_id
1 'polypeptide(L)'
;MEVGDKFDTFISNFHYLAIEAGIGEEDWKEDLYDRLLPELQECTIYCFSNREATFDDCVKACASTAELSEDRVEQHSTILTTTQTSRDTTRGTYTLIGSPSKPSTRASGMEPEVRERLMREGRCFYCKEAGHLSKVCPKKISLQLKALE
;
A
#
# COMPACT_ATOMS: atom_id res chain seq x y z
N MET A 1 18.44 -12.63 -4.06
CA MET A 1 17.95 -12.62 -2.67
C MET A 1 16.87 -13.70 -2.54
N GLU A 2 16.84 -14.51 -1.48
CA GLU A 2 15.76 -15.49 -1.29
C GLU A 2 14.53 -14.86 -0.63
N VAL A 3 13.35 -15.47 -0.83
CA VAL A 3 12.10 -14.99 -0.26
C VAL A 3 12.14 -15.22 1.27
N GLY A 4 12.20 -14.13 2.03
CA GLY A 4 12.29 -14.14 3.49
C GLY A 4 13.65 -13.70 4.07
N ASP A 5 14.64 -13.41 3.22
CA ASP A 5 15.90 -12.81 3.66
C ASP A 5 15.71 -11.33 4.01
N LYS A 6 16.34 -10.90 5.11
CA LYS A 6 16.41 -9.48 5.46
C LYS A 6 17.24 -8.72 4.42
N PHE A 7 16.68 -7.63 3.94
CA PHE A 7 17.31 -6.80 2.91
C PHE A 7 18.72 -6.32 3.32
N ASP A 8 18.94 -5.91 4.58
CA ASP A 8 20.26 -5.46 5.07
C ASP A 8 21.33 -6.56 5.01
N THR A 9 20.93 -7.81 5.27
CA THR A 9 21.84 -8.96 5.22
C THR A 9 22.24 -9.25 3.78
N PHE A 10 21.27 -9.17 2.87
CA PHE A 10 21.51 -9.30 1.44
C PHE A 10 22.46 -8.21 0.92
N ILE A 11 22.22 -6.94 1.25
CA ILE A 11 23.06 -5.82 0.80
C ILE A 11 24.49 -5.92 1.33
N SER A 12 24.65 -6.28 2.61
CA SER A 12 25.98 -6.46 3.21
C SER A 12 26.77 -7.57 2.50
N ASN A 13 26.11 -8.69 2.19
CA ASN A 13 26.73 -9.81 1.49
C ASN A 13 27.04 -9.47 0.02
N PHE A 14 26.12 -8.78 -0.66
CA PHE A 14 26.34 -8.27 -2.01
C PHE A 14 27.57 -7.37 -2.07
N HIS A 15 27.69 -6.42 -1.14
CA HIS A 15 28.81 -5.48 -1.11
C HIS A 15 30.15 -6.18 -0.85
N TYR A 16 30.18 -7.20 0.01
CA TYR A 16 31.37 -8.02 0.24
C TYR A 16 31.79 -8.77 -1.04
N LEU A 17 30.83 -9.45 -1.70
CA LEU A 17 31.08 -10.20 -2.93
C LEU A 17 31.48 -9.30 -4.10
N ALA A 18 30.90 -8.10 -4.20
CA ALA A 18 31.23 -7.13 -5.25
C ALA A 18 32.66 -6.61 -5.10
N ILE A 19 33.11 -6.34 -3.86
CA ILE A 19 34.49 -5.98 -3.56
C ILE A 19 35.44 -7.15 -3.86
N GLU A 20 35.11 -8.36 -3.42
CA GLU A 20 35.94 -9.55 -3.63
C GLU A 20 36.11 -9.87 -5.13
N ALA A 21 35.04 -9.70 -5.91
CA ALA A 21 35.04 -9.88 -7.35
C ALA A 21 35.69 -8.70 -8.12
N GLY A 22 36.04 -7.60 -7.45
CA GLY A 22 36.64 -6.42 -8.07
C GLY A 22 35.72 -5.70 -9.05
N ILE A 23 34.40 -5.77 -8.83
CA ILE A 23 33.40 -5.11 -9.68
C ILE A 23 33.48 -3.60 -9.43
N GLY A 24 33.47 -2.79 -10.50
CA GLY A 24 33.43 -1.33 -10.40
C GLY A 24 32.09 -0.82 -9.87
N GLU A 25 32.08 0.28 -9.12
CA GLU A 25 30.87 0.86 -8.54
C GLU A 25 29.83 1.25 -9.62
N GLU A 26 30.30 1.52 -10.84
CA GLU A 26 29.46 1.77 -12.01
C GLU A 26 28.55 0.57 -12.37
N ASP A 27 29.01 -0.65 -12.14
CA ASP A 27 28.30 -1.88 -12.49
C ASP A 27 27.46 -2.39 -11.31
N TRP A 28 27.69 -1.89 -10.10
CA TRP A 28 27.01 -2.38 -8.89
C TRP A 28 25.51 -2.18 -8.94
N LYS A 29 25.02 -1.12 -9.59
CA LYS A 29 23.57 -0.89 -9.69
C LYS A 29 22.90 -1.91 -10.58
N GLU A 30 23.51 -2.25 -11.71
CA GLU A 30 22.97 -3.22 -12.66
C GLU A 30 23.01 -4.63 -12.05
N ASP A 31 24.14 -5.00 -11.43
CA ASP A 31 24.32 -6.29 -10.77
C ASP A 31 23.44 -6.43 -9.53
N LEU A 32 23.25 -5.34 -8.77
CA LEU A 32 22.32 -5.30 -7.65
C LEU A 32 20.88 -5.51 -8.14
N TYR A 33 20.47 -4.80 -9.19
CA TYR A 33 19.12 -4.90 -9.74
C TYR A 33 18.82 -6.33 -10.20
N ASP A 34 19.74 -7.00 -10.91
CA ASP A 34 19.55 -8.39 -11.37
C ASP A 34 19.35 -9.39 -10.23
N ARG A 35 20.00 -9.14 -9.08
CA ARG A 35 19.94 -10.02 -7.90
C ARG A 35 18.78 -9.72 -6.94
N LEU A 36 18.05 -8.62 -7.15
CA LEU A 36 16.86 -8.28 -6.36
C LEU A 36 15.68 -9.20 -6.69
N LEU A 37 14.78 -9.37 -5.71
CA LEU A 37 13.50 -10.06 -5.96
C LEU A 37 12.63 -9.25 -6.93
N PRO A 38 11.86 -9.90 -7.83
CA PRO A 38 10.99 -9.22 -8.78
C PRO A 38 10.02 -8.20 -8.17
N GLU A 39 9.48 -8.49 -6.99
CA GLU A 39 8.58 -7.57 -6.26
C GLU A 39 9.29 -6.27 -5.82
N LEU A 40 10.58 -6.36 -5.48
CA LEU A 40 11.39 -5.21 -5.11
C LEU A 40 11.91 -4.48 -6.35
N GLN A 41 12.25 -5.22 -7.42
CA GLN A 41 12.61 -4.64 -8.71
C GLN A 41 11.49 -3.72 -9.22
N GLU A 42 10.24 -4.19 -9.27
CA GLU A 42 9.11 -3.41 -9.79
C GLU A 42 8.90 -2.09 -9.03
N CYS A 43 9.01 -2.12 -7.71
CA CYS A 43 8.86 -0.94 -6.87
C CYS A 43 10.05 0.05 -6.96
N THR A 44 11.24 -0.45 -7.31
CA THR A 44 12.49 0.33 -7.31
C THR A 44 12.99 0.66 -8.71
N ILE A 45 12.27 0.23 -9.77
CA ILE A 45 12.53 0.51 -11.19
C ILE A 45 12.91 1.98 -11.41
N TYR A 46 12.24 2.92 -10.73
CA TYR A 46 12.52 4.34 -10.88
C TYR A 46 13.93 4.74 -10.42
N CYS A 47 14.40 4.17 -9.30
CA CYS A 47 15.74 4.44 -8.77
C CYS A 47 16.83 3.85 -9.67
N PHE A 48 16.62 2.65 -10.21
CA PHE A 48 17.59 2.00 -11.10
C PHE A 48 17.55 2.51 -12.54
N SER A 49 16.41 3.05 -13.00
CA SER A 49 16.30 3.68 -14.31
C SER A 49 16.94 5.08 -14.34
N ASN A 50 17.06 5.74 -13.18
CA ASN A 50 17.69 7.04 -13.10
C ASN A 50 19.22 6.92 -12.98
N ARG A 51 19.92 7.22 -14.07
CA ARG A 51 21.40 7.19 -14.12
C ARG A 51 22.06 8.17 -13.14
N GLU A 52 21.36 9.23 -12.72
CA GLU A 52 21.86 10.22 -11.77
C GLU A 52 21.68 9.83 -10.29
N ALA A 53 20.83 8.84 -9.97
CA ALA A 53 20.68 8.36 -8.60
C ALA A 53 21.99 7.72 -8.13
N THR A 54 22.37 7.82 -6.86
CA THR A 54 23.56 7.11 -6.35
C THR A 54 23.22 5.66 -5.98
N PHE A 55 24.23 4.81 -5.82
CA PHE A 55 24.01 3.43 -5.35
C PHE A 55 23.31 3.42 -3.97
N ASP A 56 23.72 4.32 -3.07
CA ASP A 56 23.14 4.48 -1.74
C ASP A 56 21.66 4.91 -1.79
N ASP A 57 21.28 5.78 -2.72
CA ASP A 57 19.87 6.16 -2.93
C ASP A 57 19.02 4.97 -3.37
N CYS A 58 19.56 4.13 -4.27
CA CYS A 58 18.91 2.89 -4.69
C CYS A 58 18.74 1.93 -3.50
N VAL A 59 19.80 1.71 -2.71
CA VAL A 59 19.75 0.84 -1.52
C VAL A 59 18.72 1.32 -0.52
N LYS A 60 18.66 2.63 -0.24
CA LYS A 60 17.65 3.22 0.65
C LYS A 60 16.22 2.99 0.15
N ALA A 61 15.98 3.21 -1.14
CA ALA A 61 14.66 2.99 -1.73
C ALA A 61 14.24 1.51 -1.65
N CYS A 62 15.19 0.60 -1.90
CA CYS A 62 14.97 -0.84 -1.75
C CYS A 62 14.69 -1.23 -0.30
N ALA A 63 15.44 -0.70 0.67
CA ALA A 63 15.22 -0.96 2.09
C ALA A 63 13.82 -0.52 2.53
N SER A 64 13.43 0.70 2.20
CA SER A 64 12.08 1.21 2.52
C SER A 64 10.96 0.37 1.89
N THR A 65 11.20 -0.18 0.69
CA THR A 65 10.23 -1.06 0.03
C THR A 65 10.17 -2.43 0.69
N ALA A 66 11.32 -3.00 1.08
CA ALA A 66 11.41 -4.28 1.76
C ALA A 66 10.68 -4.23 3.12
N GLU A 67 10.90 -3.18 3.92
CA GLU A 67 10.22 -2.99 5.21
C GLU A 67 8.69 -2.93 5.05
N LEU A 68 8.20 -2.23 4.01
CA LEU A 68 6.77 -2.16 3.70
C LEU A 68 6.19 -3.50 3.21
N SER A 69 7.01 -4.38 2.64
CA SER A 69 6.58 -5.71 2.20
C SER A 69 6.44 -6.68 3.38
N GLU A 70 7.33 -6.58 4.39
CA GLU A 70 7.31 -7.40 5.59
C GLU A 70 6.08 -7.09 6.48
N ASP A 71 5.71 -5.81 6.64
CA ASP A 71 4.53 -5.39 7.43
C ASP A 71 3.20 -5.88 6.83
N ARG A 72 3.13 -6.00 5.50
CA ARG A 72 1.95 -6.52 4.79
C ARG A 72 1.75 -8.03 5.01
N VAL A 73 2.82 -8.79 5.29
CA VAL A 73 2.74 -10.23 5.58
C VAL A 73 2.07 -10.51 6.93
N GLU A 74 2.30 -9.65 7.91
CA GLU A 74 1.67 -9.79 9.21
C GLU A 74 0.16 -9.50 9.15
N GLN A 75 -0.26 -8.50 8.37
CA GLN A 75 -1.67 -8.10 8.25
C GLN A 75 -2.56 -9.07 7.44
N HIS A 76 -2.01 -9.81 6.48
CA HIS A 76 -2.80 -10.78 5.69
C HIS A 76 -2.85 -12.20 6.29
N SER A 77 -2.00 -12.51 7.27
CA SER A 77 -2.01 -13.82 7.95
C SER A 77 -3.20 -13.99 8.91
N THR A 78 -3.82 -12.90 9.37
CA THR A 78 -4.93 -12.95 10.34
C THR A 78 -6.33 -13.02 9.73
N ILE A 79 -6.48 -12.96 8.39
CA ILE A 79 -7.80 -12.82 7.74
C ILE A 79 -8.37 -14.14 7.19
N LEU A 80 -7.64 -15.26 7.20
CA LEU A 80 -8.11 -16.54 6.64
C LEU A 80 -8.53 -17.61 7.66
N THR A 81 -8.97 -17.24 8.86
CA THR A 81 -9.64 -18.21 9.77
C THR A 81 -10.91 -17.62 10.39
N THR A 82 -11.98 -17.49 9.61
CA THR A 82 -13.35 -17.45 10.17
C THR A 82 -14.30 -18.17 9.23
N THR A 83 -14.20 -19.50 9.22
CA THR A 83 -15.33 -20.37 8.89
C THR A 83 -15.93 -20.90 10.18
N GLN A 84 -17.23 -20.65 10.32
CA GLN A 84 -18.08 -20.92 11.47
C GLN A 84 -18.12 -22.42 11.82
N THR A 85 -17.98 -22.76 13.11
CA THR A 85 -18.71 -23.88 13.73
C THR A 85 -19.16 -23.50 15.14
N SER A 86 -20.29 -24.06 15.55
CA SER A 86 -21.25 -23.51 16.50
C SER A 86 -21.20 -24.17 17.89
N ARG A 87 -21.66 -23.41 18.91
CA ARG A 87 -22.29 -23.80 20.20
C ARG A 87 -21.45 -24.01 21.47
N ASP A 88 -21.79 -23.16 22.45
CA ASP A 88 -22.36 -23.48 23.79
C ASP A 88 -21.60 -22.99 25.05
N THR A 89 -22.22 -21.97 25.68
CA THR A 89 -22.49 -21.86 27.13
C THR A 89 -21.33 -21.57 28.10
N THR A 90 -21.25 -20.34 28.62
CA THR A 90 -21.78 -19.95 29.96
C THR A 90 -21.28 -18.55 30.42
N ARG A 91 -22.23 -17.63 30.57
CA ARG A 91 -22.37 -16.53 31.56
C ARG A 91 -21.18 -15.59 31.85
N GLY A 92 -21.36 -14.34 31.43
CA GLY A 92 -20.84 -13.16 32.10
C GLY A 92 -21.84 -12.02 31.94
N THR A 93 -22.83 -11.96 32.83
CA THR A 93 -23.93 -11.00 32.85
C THR A 93 -23.42 -9.61 33.27
N TYR A 94 -23.58 -8.61 32.41
CA TYR A 94 -23.94 -7.27 32.85
C TYR A 94 -24.88 -6.66 31.81
N THR A 95 -26.17 -6.65 32.14
CA THR A 95 -27.16 -5.82 31.46
C THR A 95 -27.32 -4.58 32.30
N LEU A 96 -27.28 -3.41 31.67
CA LEU A 96 -27.93 -2.13 31.98
C LEU A 96 -27.05 -1.06 31.30
N ILE A 97 -27.48 -0.19 30.38
CA ILE A 97 -28.78 0.39 30.06
C ILE A 97 -28.67 0.93 28.63
N GLY A 98 -29.77 0.82 27.87
CA GLY A 98 -29.86 1.42 26.53
C GLY A 98 -29.66 2.93 26.56
N SER A 99 -28.92 3.42 25.58
CA SER A 99 -29.07 4.79 25.08
C SER A 99 -28.78 4.82 23.58
N PRO A 100 -29.53 5.65 22.83
CA PRO A 100 -29.87 5.40 21.44
C PRO A 100 -28.77 5.87 20.50
N SER A 101 -28.68 5.18 19.37
CA SER A 101 -28.33 5.70 18.04
C SER A 101 -27.74 7.12 18.01
N LYS A 102 -26.44 7.21 17.74
CA LYS A 102 -25.95 8.22 16.79
C LYS A 102 -25.62 7.47 15.50
N PRO A 103 -26.54 7.39 14.52
CA PRO A 103 -26.09 7.18 13.16
C PRO A 103 -25.27 8.43 12.85
N SER A 104 -23.97 8.26 12.60
CA SER A 104 -23.18 9.34 12.02
C SER A 104 -23.70 9.53 10.59
N THR A 105 -24.76 10.34 10.51
CA THR A 105 -25.41 10.81 9.30
C THR A 105 -24.45 11.72 8.56
N ARG A 106 -23.58 11.09 7.77
CA ARG A 106 -23.19 11.62 6.46
C ARG A 106 -23.24 10.50 5.41
N ALA A 107 -24.34 9.74 5.42
CA ALA A 107 -24.80 9.05 4.23
C ALA A 107 -25.21 10.11 3.20
N SER A 108 -24.30 10.47 2.29
CA SER A 108 -24.72 11.07 1.04
C SER A 108 -25.51 10.00 0.29
N GLY A 109 -26.83 10.20 0.26
CA GLY A 109 -27.81 9.34 -0.37
C GLY A 109 -27.49 9.14 -1.84
N MET A 110 -26.93 7.98 -2.16
CA MET A 110 -26.83 7.50 -3.52
C MET A 110 -27.26 6.04 -3.48
N GLU A 111 -28.26 5.74 -4.30
CA GLU A 111 -28.76 4.39 -4.56
C GLU A 111 -27.58 3.43 -4.80
N PRO A 112 -27.58 2.24 -4.16
CA PRO A 112 -26.48 1.29 -4.27
C PRO A 112 -26.20 0.91 -5.73
N GLU A 113 -27.23 0.79 -6.56
CA GLU A 113 -27.09 0.48 -7.99
C GLU A 113 -26.37 1.60 -8.76
N VAL A 114 -26.69 2.86 -8.44
CA VAL A 114 -26.05 4.02 -9.09
C VAL A 114 -24.59 4.13 -8.66
N ARG A 115 -24.29 3.84 -7.39
CA ARG A 115 -22.92 3.79 -6.86
C ARG A 115 -22.12 2.70 -7.58
N GLU A 116 -22.66 1.49 -7.70
CA GLU A 116 -21.96 0.38 -8.35
C GLU A 116 -21.69 0.69 -9.83
N ARG A 117 -22.66 1.27 -10.54
CA ARG A 117 -22.47 1.69 -11.94
C ARG A 117 -21.37 2.73 -12.09
N LEU A 118 -21.38 3.79 -11.27
CA LEU A 118 -20.35 4.82 -11.30
C LEU A 118 -18.96 4.24 -10.98
N MET A 119 -18.88 3.26 -10.09
CA MET A 119 -17.64 2.59 -9.73
C MET A 119 -17.13 1.70 -10.87
N ARG A 120 -18.02 0.94 -11.52
CA ARG A 120 -17.69 0.10 -12.69
C ARG A 120 -17.24 0.92 -13.89
N GLU A 121 -17.84 2.10 -14.09
CA GLU A 121 -17.51 3.01 -15.18
C GLU A 121 -16.35 3.97 -14.86
N GLY A 122 -15.76 3.91 -13.65
CA GLY A 122 -14.66 4.79 -13.26
C GLY A 122 -15.02 6.27 -13.20
N ARG A 123 -16.27 6.58 -12.83
CA ARG A 123 -16.83 7.94 -12.80
C ARG A 123 -16.91 8.50 -11.38
N CYS A 124 -16.76 9.82 -11.29
CA CYS A 124 -16.85 10.56 -10.06
C CYS A 124 -18.24 10.46 -9.41
N PHE A 125 -18.32 10.06 -8.13
CA PHE A 125 -19.61 10.02 -7.41
C PHE A 125 -20.20 11.41 -7.10
N TYR A 126 -19.49 12.50 -7.40
CA TYR A 126 -19.97 13.86 -7.21
C TYR A 126 -20.48 14.46 -8.52
N CYS A 127 -19.63 14.56 -9.55
CA CYS A 127 -19.99 15.18 -10.84
C CYS A 127 -20.32 14.18 -11.96
N LYS A 128 -20.20 12.87 -11.73
CA LYS A 128 -20.50 11.78 -12.69
C LYS A 128 -19.64 11.77 -13.95
N GLU A 129 -18.52 12.49 -13.96
CA GLU A 129 -17.53 12.50 -15.04
C GLU A 129 -16.46 11.42 -14.82
N ALA A 130 -15.94 10.84 -15.90
CA ALA A 130 -14.87 9.85 -15.84
C ALA A 130 -13.51 10.50 -15.59
N GLY A 131 -12.54 9.70 -15.14
CA GLY A 131 -11.15 10.11 -14.95
C GLY A 131 -10.79 10.66 -13.57
N HIS A 132 -11.76 10.78 -12.65
CA HIS A 132 -11.49 11.16 -11.26
C HIS A 132 -12.58 10.67 -10.30
N LEU A 133 -12.26 10.60 -8.99
CA LEU A 133 -13.21 10.23 -7.93
C LEU A 133 -13.64 11.45 -7.11
N SER A 134 -14.74 11.35 -6.35
CA SER A 134 -15.31 12.47 -5.57
C SER A 134 -14.35 13.15 -4.59
N LYS A 135 -13.31 12.43 -4.15
CA LYS A 135 -12.27 12.98 -3.26
C LYS A 135 -11.37 13.99 -3.99
N VAL A 136 -11.13 13.78 -5.28
CA VAL A 136 -10.26 14.59 -6.14
C VAL A 136 -11.06 15.32 -7.22
N CYS A 137 -12.36 15.52 -7.00
CA CYS A 137 -13.22 16.16 -7.98
C CYS A 137 -12.91 17.65 -8.09
N PRO A 138 -12.46 18.14 -9.27
CA PRO A 138 -12.09 19.53 -9.44
C PRO A 138 -13.27 20.47 -9.16
N LYS A 139 -14.49 20.10 -9.58
CA LYS A 139 -15.71 20.87 -9.29
C LYS A 139 -15.99 20.99 -7.79
N LYS A 140 -15.70 19.94 -7.02
CA LYS A 140 -15.88 19.96 -5.56
C LYS A 140 -14.83 20.85 -4.89
N ILE A 141 -13.57 20.73 -5.30
CA ILE A 141 -12.45 21.52 -4.77
C ILE A 141 -12.64 23.01 -5.09
N SER A 142 -13.02 23.35 -6.33
CA SER A 142 -13.32 24.74 -6.72
C SER A 142 -14.48 25.36 -5.94
N LEU A 143 -15.49 24.58 -5.56
CA LEU A 143 -16.58 25.07 -4.71
C LEU A 143 -16.12 25.31 -3.26
N GLN A 144 -15.18 24.50 -2.76
CA GLN A 144 -14.61 24.70 -1.43
C GLN A 144 -13.68 25.92 -1.36
N LEU A 145 -12.90 26.20 -2.42
CA LEU A 145 -12.09 27.42 -2.48
C LEU A 145 -12.95 28.68 -2.51
N LYS A 146 -14.03 28.69 -3.31
CA LYS A 146 -14.94 29.84 -3.40
C LYS A 146 -15.73 30.13 -2.12
N ALA A 147 -15.79 29.21 -1.17
CA ALA A 147 -16.50 29.40 0.10
C ALA A 147 -15.60 30.01 1.20
N LEU A 148 -14.32 30.29 0.88
CA LEU A 148 -13.33 30.84 1.81
C LEU A 148 -12.93 32.28 1.46
N GLU A 149 -13.52 32.85 0.41
CA GLU A 149 -13.42 34.27 0.01
C GLU A 149 -14.65 35.05 0.49
#